data_AF-A0A7S1WAC4-F1
#
_entry.id   AF-A0A7S1WAC4-F1
#
_cell.length_a   1.000
_cell.length_b   1.000
_cell.length_c   1.000
_cell.angle_alpha   90.00
_cell.angle_beta   90.00
_cell.angle_gamma   90.00
#
_symmetry.space_group_name_H-M   'P 1'
#
loop_
_entity.id
_entity.type
_entity.pdbx_description
1 polymer ?
#
loop_
_entity_poly.entity_id
_entity_poly.type
_entity_poly.pdbx_seq_one_letter_code
_entity_poly.pdbx_strand_id
1 'polypeptide(L)'
;LRHGRHDVRCCAAKALASIGRKAAPAAADLRDVLFEDCDHDLRTRVQEALMEIRAPAVSPLREGLAHDDVRIRRKTVETLGSLGRHAKQCLGEAVSHTDREVSHHASWLLGDVPRARARG
;
A
#
# COMPACT_ATOMS: atom_id res chain seq x y z
N LEU A 1 9.49 -5.09 -14.04
CA LEU A 1 8.67 -3.86 -13.83
C LEU A 1 9.31 -2.60 -14.41
N ARG A 2 10.64 -2.52 -14.55
CA ARG A 2 11.39 -1.38 -15.12
C ARG A 2 11.50 -1.35 -16.66
N HIS A 3 10.68 -2.10 -17.38
CA HIS A 3 10.78 -2.18 -18.85
C HIS A 3 10.05 -1.00 -19.50
N GLY A 4 10.60 -0.37 -20.53
CA GLY A 4 9.99 0.81 -21.18
C GLY A 4 8.69 0.55 -21.97
N ARG A 5 8.20 -0.70 -22.01
CA ARG A 5 6.97 -1.06 -22.73
C ARG A 5 5.84 -1.28 -21.72
N HIS A 6 4.75 -0.53 -21.87
CA HIS A 6 3.58 -0.62 -21.00
C HIS A 6 3.06 -2.07 -20.88
N ASP A 7 2.86 -2.76 -22.00
CA ASP A 7 2.31 -4.12 -22.04
C ASP A 7 3.15 -5.10 -21.22
N VAL A 8 4.48 -4.99 -21.33
CA VAL A 8 5.43 -5.86 -20.63
C VAL A 8 5.37 -5.61 -19.11
N ARG A 9 5.23 -4.35 -18.69
CA ARG A 9 5.06 -4.01 -17.25
C ARG A 9 3.75 -4.57 -16.71
N CYS A 10 2.65 -4.42 -17.45
CA CYS A 10 1.35 -4.94 -17.07
C CYS A 10 1.31 -6.47 -17.00
N CYS A 11 1.92 -7.16 -17.97
CA CYS A 11 2.08 -8.60 -17.94
C CYS A 11 2.92 -9.06 -16.74
N ALA A 12 4.01 -8.34 -16.42
CA ALA A 12 4.82 -8.65 -15.25
C ALA A 12 4.06 -8.48 -13.95
N ALA A 13 3.30 -7.39 -13.78
CA ALA A 13 2.46 -7.17 -12.59
C ALA A 13 1.40 -8.28 -12.43
N LYS A 14 0.73 -8.67 -13.52
CA LYS A 14 -0.22 -9.79 -13.53
C LYS A 14 0.43 -11.12 -13.16
N ALA A 15 1.61 -11.40 -13.71
CA ALA A 15 2.33 -12.63 -13.39
C ALA A 15 2.70 -12.68 -11.90
N LEU A 16 3.16 -11.56 -11.33
CA LEU A 16 3.44 -11.45 -9.89
C LEU A 16 2.18 -11.64 -9.04
N ALA A 17 1.04 -11.10 -9.46
CA ALA A 17 -0.25 -11.35 -8.83
C ALA A 17 -0.60 -12.85 -8.83
N SER A 18 -0.44 -13.53 -9.98
CA SER A 18 -0.70 -14.98 -10.09
C SER A 18 0.26 -15.84 -9.25
N ILE A 19 1.50 -15.39 -9.04
CA ILE A 19 2.46 -16.05 -8.14
C ILE A 19 2.02 -15.89 -6.67
N GLY A 20 1.34 -14.78 -6.33
CA GLY A 20 0.80 -14.49 -5.01
C GLY A 20 1.91 -14.35 -3.96
N ARG A 21 1.74 -14.99 -2.79
CA ARG A 21 2.69 -14.90 -1.66
C ARG A 21 4.16 -15.16 -2.00
N LYS A 22 4.45 -16.00 -3.00
CA LYS A 22 5.82 -16.30 -3.43
C LYS A 22 6.50 -15.12 -4.16
N ALA A 23 5.75 -14.13 -4.61
CA ALA A 23 6.24 -12.89 -5.19
C ALA A 23 6.66 -11.85 -4.13
N ALA A 24 6.78 -12.26 -2.87
CA ALA A 24 7.29 -11.42 -1.78
C ALA A 24 8.59 -10.63 -2.13
N PRO A 25 9.60 -11.20 -2.84
CA PRO A 25 10.79 -10.44 -3.22
C PRO A 25 10.49 -9.26 -4.15
N ALA A 26 9.41 -9.31 -4.92
CA ALA A 26 9.00 -8.25 -5.83
C ALA A 26 8.08 -7.21 -5.17
N ALA A 27 7.75 -7.35 -3.89
CA ALA A 27 6.84 -6.43 -3.21
C ALA A 27 7.40 -5.00 -3.10
N ALA A 28 8.72 -4.85 -2.96
CA ALA A 28 9.38 -3.54 -2.98
C ALA A 28 9.31 -2.88 -4.36
N ASP A 29 9.62 -3.62 -5.42
CA ASP A 29 9.49 -3.11 -6.80
C ASP A 29 8.04 -2.73 -7.15
N LEU A 30 7.07 -3.53 -6.68
CA LEU A 30 5.65 -3.23 -6.86
C LEU A 30 5.25 -1.97 -6.10
N ARG A 31 5.73 -1.78 -4.87
CA ARG A 31 5.53 -0.53 -4.12
C ARG A 31 6.07 0.68 -4.90
N ASP A 32 7.28 0.60 -5.45
CA ASP A 32 7.89 1.71 -6.18
C ASP A 32 7.03 2.11 -7.40
N VAL A 33 6.54 1.12 -8.16
CA VAL A 33 5.63 1.38 -9.28
C VAL A 33 4.30 1.97 -8.80
N LEU A 34 3.77 1.52 -7.65
CA LEU A 34 2.54 2.09 -7.09
C LEU A 34 2.69 3.58 -6.76
N PHE A 35 3.89 4.00 -6.32
CA PHE A 35 4.16 5.35 -5.81
C PHE A 35 4.66 6.31 -6.90
N GLU A 36 5.54 5.85 -7.78
CA GLU A 36 6.27 6.70 -8.72
C GLU A 36 5.68 6.66 -10.14
N ASP A 37 4.96 5.59 -10.52
CA ASP A 37 4.46 5.46 -11.90
C ASP A 37 3.25 6.37 -12.14
N CYS A 38 3.24 7.03 -13.30
CA CYS A 38 2.15 7.91 -13.70
C CYS A 38 0.98 7.13 -14.31
N ASP A 39 1.20 5.89 -14.73
CA ASP A 39 0.22 5.05 -15.40
C ASP A 39 -0.81 4.51 -14.39
N HIS A 40 -2.07 4.92 -14.56
CA HIS A 40 -3.13 4.52 -13.65
C HIS A 40 -3.49 3.03 -13.78
N ASP A 41 -3.49 2.49 -15.00
CA ASP A 41 -3.83 1.09 -15.26
C ASP A 41 -2.77 0.15 -14.69
N LEU A 42 -1.49 0.51 -14.83
CA LEU A 42 -0.40 -0.24 -14.24
C LEU A 42 -0.48 -0.21 -12.71
N ARG A 43 -0.74 0.96 -12.12
CA ARG A 43 -0.87 1.10 -10.65
C ARG A 43 -1.98 0.23 -10.08
N THR A 44 -3.15 0.18 -10.73
CA THR A 44 -4.25 -0.70 -10.31
C THR A 44 -3.84 -2.18 -10.32
N ARG A 45 -3.17 -2.64 -11.39
CA ARG A 45 -2.68 -4.02 -11.49
C ARG A 45 -1.60 -4.34 -10.46
N VAL A 46 -0.75 -3.38 -10.17
CA VAL A 46 0.29 -3.50 -9.15
C VAL A 46 -0.31 -3.57 -7.75
N GLN A 47 -1.35 -2.76 -7.48
CA GLN A 47 -2.12 -2.83 -6.25
C GLN A 47 -2.77 -4.21 -6.08
N GLU A 48 -3.38 -4.77 -7.13
CA GLU A 48 -3.88 -6.16 -7.14
C GLU A 48 -2.79 -7.18 -6.85
N ALA A 49 -1.61 -7.04 -7.46
CA ALA A 49 -0.49 -7.94 -7.20
C ALA A 49 -0.04 -7.90 -5.73
N LEU A 50 0.02 -6.71 -5.12
CA LEU A 50 0.32 -6.54 -3.70
C LEU A 50 -0.76 -7.18 -2.81
N MET A 51 -2.04 -7.08 -3.19
CA MET A 51 -3.14 -7.77 -2.49
C MET A 51 -3.00 -9.29 -2.55
N GLU A 52 -2.56 -9.85 -3.68
CA GLU A 52 -2.32 -11.30 -3.81
C GLU A 52 -1.07 -11.78 -3.06
N ILE A 53 -0.05 -10.93 -2.93
CA ILE A 53 1.12 -11.21 -2.08
C ILE A 53 0.69 -11.28 -0.60
N ARG A 54 -0.23 -10.42 -0.14
CA ARG A 54 -0.77 -10.35 1.24
C ARG A 54 0.26 -9.88 2.28
N ALA A 55 0.49 -10.64 3.34
CA ALA A 55 1.34 -10.24 4.48
C ALA A 55 2.74 -9.71 4.09
N PRO A 56 3.47 -10.32 3.14
CA PRO A 56 4.77 -9.80 2.72
C PRO A 56 4.72 -8.41 2.06
N ALA A 57 3.58 -8.01 1.49
CA ALA A 57 3.41 -6.67 0.91
C ALA A 57 3.25 -5.58 1.97
N VAL A 58 2.90 -5.95 3.21
CA VAL A 58 2.65 -5.00 4.29
C VAL A 58 3.93 -4.29 4.76
N SER A 59 5.07 -4.99 4.78
CA SER A 59 6.36 -4.41 5.19
C SER A 59 6.82 -3.29 4.25
N PRO A 60 6.92 -3.49 2.92
CA PRO A 60 7.34 -2.42 2.01
C PRO A 60 6.31 -1.29 1.93
N LEU A 61 5.01 -1.59 2.02
CA LEU A 61 3.99 -0.54 2.06
C LEU A 61 4.12 0.35 3.30
N ARG A 62 4.54 -0.19 4.45
CA ARG A 62 4.73 0.60 5.67
C ARG A 62 5.65 1.81 5.47
N GLU A 63 6.67 1.68 4.64
CA GLU A 63 7.61 2.79 4.33
C GLU A 63 6.90 3.97 3.65
N GLY A 64 5.86 3.70 2.86
CA GLY A 64 5.04 4.73 2.21
C GLY A 64 4.24 5.60 3.18
N LEU A 65 4.04 5.16 4.43
CA LEU A 65 3.37 5.96 5.47
C LEU A 65 4.24 7.13 5.94
N ALA A 66 5.56 7.04 5.79
CA ALA A 66 6.51 8.08 6.15
C ALA A 66 7.00 8.89 4.94
N HIS A 67 6.40 8.70 3.76
CA HIS A 67 6.80 9.42 2.56
C HIS A 67 6.37 10.89 2.61
N ASP A 68 7.18 11.81 2.08
CA ASP A 68 6.88 13.25 2.07
C ASP A 68 5.63 13.63 1.24
N ASP A 69 5.28 12.87 0.21
CA ASP A 69 4.11 13.14 -0.64
C ASP A 69 2.84 12.59 0.01
N VAL A 70 1.89 13.49 0.28
CA VAL A 70 0.57 13.18 0.83
C VAL A 70 -0.17 12.15 -0.03
N ARG A 71 -0.01 12.20 -1.36
CA ARG A 71 -0.64 11.24 -2.29
C ARG A 71 -0.14 9.83 -2.05
N ILE A 72 1.17 9.67 -1.82
CA ILE A 72 1.80 8.38 -1.54
C ILE A 72 1.35 7.86 -0.17
N ARG A 73 1.32 8.71 0.86
CA ARG A 73 0.81 8.33 2.18
C ARG A 73 -0.63 7.83 2.12
N ARG A 74 -1.52 8.58 1.45
CA ARG A 74 -2.93 8.19 1.28
C ARG A 74 -3.08 6.88 0.51
N LYS A 75 -2.36 6.72 -0.60
CA LYS A 75 -2.38 5.49 -1.42
C LYS A 75 -1.89 4.27 -0.64
N THR A 76 -0.87 4.48 0.19
CA THR A 76 -0.34 3.45 1.08
C THR A 76 -1.40 2.98 2.07
N VAL A 77 -2.04 3.91 2.77
CA VAL A 77 -3.10 3.59 3.74
C VAL A 77 -4.29 2.90 3.06
N GLU A 78 -4.72 3.39 1.89
CA GLU A 78 -5.78 2.77 1.09
C GLU A 78 -5.45 1.32 0.72
N THR A 79 -4.23 1.08 0.22
CA THR A 79 -3.78 -0.27 -0.18
C THR A 79 -3.67 -1.21 1.02
N LEU A 80 -3.17 -0.70 2.16
CA LEU A 80 -3.19 -1.43 3.43
C LEU A 80 -4.63 -1.73 3.88
N GLY A 81 -5.57 -0.80 3.69
CA GLY A 81 -6.99 -1.04 3.90
C GLY A 81 -7.54 -2.21 3.08
N SER A 82 -7.21 -2.24 1.79
CA SER A 82 -7.63 -3.31 0.87
C SER A 82 -7.03 -4.69 1.23
N LEU A 83 -5.83 -4.72 1.83
CA LEU A 83 -5.22 -5.96 2.37
C LEU A 83 -5.98 -6.52 3.58
N GLY A 84 -6.82 -5.70 4.22
CA GLY A 84 -7.73 -6.08 5.30
C GLY A 84 -6.98 -6.65 6.51
N ARG A 85 -7.32 -7.90 6.89
CA ARG A 85 -6.81 -8.53 8.12
C ARG A 85 -5.28 -8.63 8.20
N HIS A 86 -4.59 -8.69 7.07
CA HIS A 86 -3.12 -8.80 7.05
C HIS A 86 -2.44 -7.47 7.38
N ALA A 87 -3.12 -6.36 7.08
CA ALA A 87 -2.65 -5.02 7.35
C ALA A 87 -3.27 -4.41 8.61
N LYS A 88 -4.30 -5.04 9.22
CA LYS A 88 -4.93 -4.56 10.47
C LYS A 88 -3.93 -4.21 11.57
N GLN A 89 -2.90 -5.04 11.75
CA GLN A 89 -1.85 -4.77 12.73
C GLN A 89 -1.07 -3.50 12.39
N CYS A 90 -0.66 -3.34 11.12
CA CYS A 90 0.01 -2.12 10.65
C CYS A 90 -0.89 -0.90 10.67
N LEU A 91 -2.18 -1.04 10.37
CA LEU A 91 -3.15 0.05 10.45
C LEU A 91 -3.30 0.49 11.91
N GLY A 92 -3.32 -0.44 12.88
CA GLY A 92 -3.33 -0.11 14.30
C GLY A 92 -2.10 0.68 14.75
N GLU A 93 -0.91 0.29 14.27
CA GLU A 93 0.32 1.07 14.45
C GLU A 93 0.21 2.45 13.78
N ALA A 94 -0.37 2.53 12.57
CA ALA A 94 -0.56 3.76 11.82
C ALA A 94 -1.56 4.74 12.48
N VAL A 95 -2.56 4.25 13.23
CA VAL A 95 -3.43 5.11 14.06
C VAL A 95 -2.64 5.89 15.10
N SER A 96 -1.58 5.29 15.64
CA SER A 96 -0.69 5.93 16.62
C SER A 96 0.42 6.76 15.97
N HIS A 97 0.42 6.88 14.64
CA HIS A 97 1.43 7.65 13.91
C HIS A 97 1.31 9.15 14.19
N THR A 98 2.43 9.85 14.21
CA THR A 98 2.47 11.30 14.47
C THR A 98 1.82 12.11 13.34
N ASP A 99 1.82 11.58 12.12
CA ASP A 99 1.14 12.20 10.98
C ASP A 99 -0.38 12.05 11.12
N ARG A 100 -1.06 13.21 11.21
CA ARG A 100 -2.50 13.32 11.41
C ARG A 100 -3.32 12.75 10.24
N GLU A 101 -2.82 12.83 9.00
CA GLU A 101 -3.47 12.25 7.82
C GLU A 101 -3.41 10.73 7.87
N VAL A 102 -2.23 10.18 8.16
CA VAL A 102 -2.02 8.73 8.28
C VAL A 102 -2.88 8.16 9.40
N SER A 103 -2.87 8.81 10.57
CA SER A 103 -3.69 8.41 11.71
C SER A 103 -5.19 8.48 11.37
N HIS A 104 -5.66 9.59 10.79
CA HIS A 104 -7.06 9.77 10.42
C HIS A 104 -7.57 8.71 9.42
N HIS A 105 -6.80 8.47 8.34
CA HIS A 105 -7.18 7.47 7.33
C HIS A 105 -7.11 6.04 7.87
N ALA A 106 -6.10 5.70 8.68
CA ALA A 106 -5.97 4.38 9.28
C ALA A 106 -7.15 4.08 10.22
N SER A 107 -7.54 5.07 11.03
CA SER A 107 -8.69 4.96 11.92
C SER A 107 -10.02 4.85 11.16
N TRP A 108 -10.19 5.61 10.07
CA TRP A 108 -11.34 5.48 9.19
C TRP A 108 -11.47 4.06 8.60
N LEU A 109 -10.35 3.48 8.13
CA LEU A 109 -10.32 2.12 7.59
C LEU A 109 -10.56 1.03 8.63
N LEU A 110 -10.13 1.24 9.87
CA LEU A 110 -10.41 0.32 10.96
C LEU A 110 -11.86 0.40 11.46
N GLY A 111 -12.65 1.36 10.97
CA GLY A 111 -13.99 1.67 11.47
C GLY A 111 -13.97 2.26 12.88
N ASP A 112 -12.78 2.52 13.42
CA ASP A 112 -12.55 3.10 14.71
C ASP A 112 -12.29 4.58 14.49
N VAL A 113 -13.36 5.36 14.23
CA VAL A 113 -13.24 6.81 14.03
C VAL A 113 -12.47 7.34 15.23
N PRO A 114 -11.29 7.97 15.04
CA PRO A 114 -10.56 8.48 16.18
C PRO A 114 -11.33 9.72 16.59
N ARG A 115 -12.22 9.58 17.57
CA ARG A 115 -12.67 10.74 18.33
C ARG A 115 -11.38 11.39 18.82
N ALA A 116 -11.13 12.58 18.29
CA ALA A 116 -10.02 13.44 18.64
C ALA A 116 -9.72 13.23 20.12
N ARG A 117 -8.60 12.55 20.43
CA ARG A 117 -8.01 12.67 21.75
C ARG A 117 -7.48 14.10 21.80
N ALA A 118 -8.37 14.99 22.23
CA ALA A 118 -8.02 16.22 22.89
C ALA A 118 -6.92 15.86 23.89
N ARG A 119 -5.68 16.20 23.56
CA ARG A 119 -4.64 16.33 24.57
C ARG A 119 -5.03 17.57 25.38
N GLY A 120 -5.14 17.37 26.69
CA GLY A 120 -5.53 18.40 27.66
C GLY A 120 -4.49 19.49 27.82
#